data_AF-A0A9D1CXT8-F1
#
_entry.id   AF-A0A9D1CXT8-F1
#
_cell.length_a   1.000
_cell.length_b   1.000
_cell.length_c   1.000
_cell.angle_alpha   90.00
_cell.angle_beta   90.00
_cell.angle_gamma   90.00
#
_symmetry.space_group_name_H-M   'P 1'
#
loop_
_entity.id
_entity.type
_entity.pdbx_description
1 polymer ?
#
loop_
_entity_poly.entity_id
_entity_poly.type
_entity_poly.pdbx_seq_one_letter_code
_entity_poly.pdbx_strand_id
1 'polypeptide(L)'
;VISQEDFNKFQKQIKAAQDISEDYEFVKSGKALKQANQKYMDKDDELVELGVKHEDLIYEFNDLADGYNKLLKENERKDEALKESFKFMHNVFKMIKGIVTENIYHKIINQIDSRVDSPKIREMMTIDKSDEELFRKKHEKKESEIEFKRDRDNGFTL
;
A
#
# COMPACT_ATOMS: atom_id res chain seq x y z
N VAL A 1 -23.99 -20.80 -78.67
CA VAL A 1 -24.62 -20.68 -77.33
C VAL A 1 -23.50 -20.80 -76.31
N ILE A 2 -23.37 -19.86 -75.38
CA ILE A 2 -22.32 -19.86 -74.35
C ILE A 2 -22.79 -20.80 -73.22
N SER A 3 -21.87 -21.58 -72.64
CA SER A 3 -22.20 -22.43 -71.50
C SER A 3 -22.43 -21.58 -70.24
N GLN A 4 -23.27 -22.05 -69.32
CA GLN A 4 -23.50 -21.35 -68.05
C GLN A 4 -22.20 -21.17 -67.25
N GLU A 5 -21.28 -22.12 -67.36
CA GLU A 5 -19.95 -22.06 -66.74
C GLU A 5 -19.10 -20.91 -67.29
N ASP A 6 -19.09 -20.75 -68.61
CA ASP A 6 -18.32 -19.69 -69.27
C ASP A 6 -18.92 -18.32 -68.94
N PHE A 7 -20.25 -18.19 -68.91
CA PHE A 7 -20.93 -16.96 -68.50
C PHE A 7 -20.58 -16.57 -67.05
N ASN A 8 -20.59 -17.53 -66.13
CA ASN A 8 -20.22 -17.30 -64.74
C ASN A 8 -18.74 -16.92 -64.58
N LYS A 9 -17.84 -17.49 -65.39
CA LYS A 9 -16.42 -17.11 -65.42
C LYS A 9 -16.23 -15.67 -65.93
N PHE A 10 -16.94 -15.27 -66.98
CA PHE A 10 -16.89 -13.90 -67.49
C PHE A 10 -17.39 -12.88 -66.47
N GLN A 11 -18.48 -13.17 -65.75
CA GLN A 11 -18.94 -12.28 -64.68
C GLN A 11 -17.91 -12.11 -63.55
N LYS A 12 -17.24 -13.20 -63.15
CA LYS A 12 -16.16 -13.12 -62.15
C LYS A 12 -14.99 -12.26 -62.63
N GLN A 13 -14.60 -12.38 -63.90
CA GLN A 13 -13.53 -11.57 -64.49
C GLN A 13 -13.89 -10.09 -64.60
N ILE A 14 -15.14 -9.78 -64.98
CA ILE A 14 -15.63 -8.39 -65.04
C ILE A 14 -15.60 -7.75 -63.65
N LYS A 15 -16.07 -8.47 -62.62
CA LYS A 15 -16.06 -7.97 -61.25
C LYS A 15 -14.63 -7.72 -60.74
N ALA A 16 -13.73 -8.68 -60.96
CA ALA A 16 -12.32 -8.51 -60.61
C ALA A 16 -11.67 -7.31 -61.33
N ALA A 17 -12.00 -7.08 -62.60
CA ALA A 17 -11.49 -5.93 -63.34
C ALA A 17 -12.06 -4.59 -62.84
N GLN A 18 -13.32 -4.57 -62.41
CA GLN A 18 -13.93 -3.40 -61.77
C GLN A 18 -13.25 -3.08 -60.43
N ASP A 19 -13.07 -4.08 -59.58
CA ASP A 19 -12.40 -3.94 -58.28
C ASP A 19 -10.96 -3.41 -58.46
N ILE A 20 -10.19 -3.97 -59.42
CA ILE A 20 -8.84 -3.49 -59.75
C ILE A 20 -8.83 -2.04 -60.24
N SER A 21 -9.83 -1.64 -61.05
CA SER A 21 -9.93 -0.28 -61.56
C SER A 21 -10.24 0.72 -60.45
N GLU A 22 -11.10 0.35 -59.50
CA GLU A 22 -11.43 1.16 -58.33
C GLU A 22 -10.21 1.33 -57.41
N ASP A 23 -9.49 0.23 -57.14
CA ASP A 23 -8.25 0.26 -56.37
C ASP A 23 -7.17 1.11 -57.05
N TYR A 24 -7.03 0.99 -58.38
CA TYR A 24 -6.06 1.78 -59.15
C TYR A 24 -6.35 3.27 -59.07
N GLU A 25 -7.60 3.69 -59.26
CA GLU A 25 -7.99 5.10 -59.13
C GLU A 25 -7.89 5.59 -57.68
N PHE A 26 -8.15 4.73 -56.70
CA PHE A 26 -7.94 5.05 -55.29
C PHE A 26 -6.46 5.32 -54.98
N VAL A 27 -5.54 4.47 -55.43
CA VAL A 27 -4.09 4.65 -55.26
C VAL A 27 -3.61 5.89 -56.03
N LYS A 28 -3.98 6.01 -57.30
CA LYS A 28 -3.60 7.14 -58.17
C LYS A 28 -4.08 8.49 -57.65
N SER A 29 -5.26 8.53 -57.02
CA SER A 29 -5.80 9.76 -56.41
C SER A 29 -4.97 10.26 -55.20
N GLY A 30 -4.02 9.45 -54.71
CA GLY A 30 -3.22 9.76 -53.54
C GLY A 30 -3.99 9.73 -52.22
N LYS A 31 -5.28 9.33 -52.24
CA LYS A 31 -6.12 9.20 -51.04
C LYS A 31 -5.55 8.17 -50.07
N ALA A 32 -5.04 7.05 -50.58
CA ALA A 32 -4.37 6.02 -49.77
C ALA A 32 -3.19 6.60 -48.98
N LEU A 33 -2.34 7.39 -49.64
CA LEU A 33 -1.18 8.03 -49.02
C LEU A 33 -1.59 9.05 -47.96
N LYS A 34 -2.60 9.88 -48.25
CA LYS A 34 -3.14 10.86 -47.29
C LYS A 34 -3.71 10.19 -46.04
N GLN A 35 -4.46 9.11 -46.20
CA GLN A 35 -5.01 8.34 -45.08
C GLN A 35 -3.92 7.69 -44.23
N ALA A 36 -2.90 7.12 -44.87
CA ALA A 36 -1.76 6.56 -44.16
C ALA A 36 -1.01 7.64 -43.38
N ASN A 37 -0.73 8.80 -44.02
CA ASN A 37 -0.04 9.90 -43.37
C ASN A 37 -0.80 10.45 -42.16
N GLN A 38 -2.13 10.60 -42.27
CA GLN A 38 -2.95 11.02 -41.14
C GLN A 38 -2.85 10.02 -39.97
N LYS A 39 -2.96 8.71 -40.25
CA LYS A 39 -2.80 7.68 -39.22
C LYS A 39 -1.41 7.70 -38.56
N TYR A 40 -0.37 8.07 -39.32
CA TYR A 40 0.97 8.24 -38.74
C TYR A 40 1.03 9.45 -37.82
N MET A 41 0.47 10.60 -38.22
CA MET A 41 0.44 11.79 -37.38
C MET A 41 -0.35 11.57 -36.09
N ASP A 42 -1.55 10.96 -36.18
CA ASP A 42 -2.38 10.69 -34.99
C ASP A 42 -1.65 9.79 -33.98
N LYS A 43 -0.89 8.79 -34.46
CA LYS A 43 -0.08 7.91 -33.60
C LYS A 43 1.15 8.59 -33.01
N ASP A 44 1.76 9.53 -33.75
CA ASP A 44 2.90 10.29 -33.27
C ASP A 44 2.48 11.21 -32.11
N ASP A 45 1.34 11.87 -32.25
CA ASP A 45 0.72 12.69 -31.19
C ASP A 45 0.41 11.85 -29.94
N GLU A 46 -0.17 10.65 -30.10
CA GLU A 46 -0.42 9.72 -28.99
C GLU A 46 0.87 9.31 -28.26
N LEU A 47 1.96 9.04 -28.99
CA LEU A 47 3.24 8.66 -28.40
C LEU A 47 3.88 9.82 -27.63
N VAL A 48 3.78 11.05 -28.15
CA VAL A 48 4.27 12.25 -27.47
C VAL A 48 3.48 12.48 -26.17
N GLU A 49 2.15 12.40 -26.22
CA GLU A 49 1.30 12.57 -25.03
C GLU A 49 1.59 11.49 -23.97
N LEU A 50 1.76 10.25 -24.39
CA LEU A 50 2.14 9.15 -23.50
C LEU A 50 3.52 9.40 -22.86
N GLY A 51 4.48 9.90 -23.63
CA GLY A 51 5.80 10.30 -23.13
C GLY A 51 5.74 11.36 -22.04
N VAL A 52 4.96 12.43 -22.26
CA VAL A 52 4.75 13.50 -21.26
C VAL A 52 4.10 12.94 -19.99
N LYS A 53 3.05 12.13 -20.11
CA LYS A 53 2.39 11.49 -18.95
C LYS A 53 3.33 10.59 -18.15
N HIS A 54 4.23 9.88 -18.83
CA HIS A 54 5.23 9.05 -18.15
C HIS A 54 6.25 9.89 -17.39
N GLU A 55 6.70 11.02 -17.96
CA GLU A 55 7.61 11.93 -17.30
C GLU A 55 6.96 12.56 -16.05
N ASP A 56 5.73 13.04 -16.16
CA ASP A 56 4.95 13.56 -15.01
C ASP A 56 4.80 12.51 -13.91
N LEU A 57 4.47 11.27 -14.28
CA LEU A 57 4.35 10.15 -13.32
C LEU A 57 5.68 9.85 -12.61
N ILE A 58 6.81 9.95 -13.32
CA ILE A 58 8.15 9.77 -12.73
C ILE A 58 8.43 10.87 -11.70
N TYR A 59 8.09 12.12 -12.01
CA TYR A 59 8.23 13.23 -11.06
C TYR A 59 7.35 13.04 -9.82
N GLU A 60 6.06 12.71 -9.99
CA GLU A 60 5.14 12.45 -8.88
C GLU A 60 5.63 11.29 -7.98
N PHE A 61 6.16 10.23 -8.58
CA PHE A 61 6.72 9.10 -7.84
C PHE A 61 7.95 9.49 -7.01
N ASN A 62 8.86 10.29 -7.58
CA ASN A 62 10.04 10.75 -6.87
C ASN A 62 9.69 11.67 -5.70
N ASP A 63 8.75 12.61 -5.90
CA ASP A 63 8.25 13.49 -4.84
C ASP A 63 7.62 12.68 -3.69
N LEU A 64 6.85 11.63 -4.02
CA LEU A 64 6.26 10.74 -3.03
C LEU A 64 7.34 9.96 -2.25
N ALA A 65 8.35 9.44 -2.95
CA ALA A 65 9.46 8.72 -2.32
C ALA A 65 10.26 9.62 -1.37
N ASP A 66 10.52 10.87 -1.75
CA ASP A 66 11.18 11.85 -0.89
C ASP A 66 10.34 12.22 0.33
N GLY A 67 9.03 12.40 0.15
CA GLY A 67 8.08 12.61 1.24
C GLY A 67 8.09 11.44 2.24
N TYR A 68 8.04 10.20 1.75
CA TYR A 68 8.12 9.01 2.58
C TYR A 68 9.44 8.93 3.36
N ASN A 69 10.57 9.17 2.70
CA ASN A 69 11.90 9.16 3.33
C ASN A 69 12.02 10.22 4.43
N LYS A 70 11.41 11.40 4.24
CA LYS A 70 11.36 12.44 5.26
C LYS A 70 10.54 11.99 6.48
N LEU A 71 9.36 11.42 6.26
CA LEU A 71 8.52 10.88 7.34
C LEU A 71 9.21 9.77 8.10
N LEU A 72 9.93 8.86 7.41
CA LEU A 72 10.70 7.80 8.04
C LEU A 72 11.77 8.37 8.99
N LYS A 73 12.57 9.34 8.53
CA LYS A 73 13.58 10.01 9.36
C LYS A 73 12.99 10.77 10.54
N GLU A 74 11.84 11.43 10.34
CA GLU A 74 11.13 12.09 11.44
C GLU A 74 10.63 11.08 12.47
N ASN A 75 10.15 9.92 12.03
CA ASN A 75 9.68 8.86 12.91
C ASN A 75 10.84 8.26 13.72
N GLU A 76 11.98 7.98 13.08
CA GLU A 76 13.20 7.51 13.76
C GLU A 76 13.68 8.51 14.83
N ARG A 77 13.65 9.81 14.52
CA ARG A 77 13.99 10.86 15.50
C ARG A 77 13.00 10.90 16.67
N LYS A 78 11.70 10.75 16.40
CA LYS A 78 10.67 10.69 17.46
C LYS A 78 10.84 9.45 18.32
N ASP A 79 11.14 8.31 17.74
CA ASP A 79 11.41 7.08 18.48
C ASP A 79 12.63 7.21 19.39
N GLU A 80 13.70 7.84 18.90
CA GLU A 80 14.89 8.06 19.72
C GLU A 80 14.61 9.04 20.87
N ALA A 81 13.94 10.17 20.60
CA ALA A 81 13.51 11.11 21.63
C ALA A 81 12.56 10.44 22.66
N LEU A 82 11.71 9.52 22.22
CA LEU A 82 10.82 8.76 23.10
C LEU A 82 11.61 7.79 24.00
N LYS A 83 12.63 7.10 23.48
CA LYS A 83 13.52 6.26 24.30
C LYS A 83 14.26 7.08 25.36
N GLU A 84 14.78 8.25 24.99
CA GLU A 84 15.42 9.16 25.95
C GLU A 84 14.45 9.60 27.05
N SER A 85 13.21 9.93 26.66
CA SER A 85 12.14 10.29 27.60
C SER A 85 11.81 9.13 28.55
N PHE A 86 11.73 7.90 28.04
CA PHE A 86 11.49 6.71 28.88
C PHE A 86 12.64 6.45 29.86
N LYS A 87 13.89 6.58 29.40
CA LYS A 87 15.07 6.46 30.27
C LYS A 87 15.09 7.53 31.36
N PHE A 88 14.75 8.78 31.00
CA PHE A 88 14.62 9.87 31.96
C PHE A 88 13.55 9.55 33.01
N MET A 89 12.35 9.15 32.59
CA MET A 89 11.26 8.81 33.50
C MET A 89 11.59 7.63 34.41
N HIS A 90 12.24 6.59 33.90
CA HIS A 90 12.73 5.47 34.71
C HIS A 90 13.72 5.94 35.80
N ASN A 91 14.64 6.85 35.47
CA ASN A 91 15.55 7.43 36.45
C ASN A 91 14.83 8.27 37.51
N VAL A 92 13.79 9.02 37.13
CA VAL A 92 12.93 9.76 38.09
C VAL A 92 12.27 8.79 39.07
N PHE A 93 11.69 7.69 38.58
CA PHE A 93 11.09 6.66 39.44
C PHE A 93 12.11 6.00 40.37
N LYS A 94 13.33 5.74 39.88
CA LYS A 94 14.44 5.26 40.70
C LYS A 94 14.80 6.22 41.84
N MET A 95 14.86 7.53 41.54
CA MET A 95 15.12 8.55 42.57
C MET A 95 14.00 8.60 43.61
N ILE A 96 12.74 8.61 43.18
CA ILE A 96 11.59 8.60 44.08
C ILE A 96 11.68 7.39 45.01
N LYS A 97 11.89 6.18 44.46
CA LYS A 97 12.04 4.94 45.24
C LYS A 97 13.18 5.03 46.25
N GLY A 98 14.30 5.66 45.90
CA GLY A 98 15.43 5.85 46.82
C GLY A 98 15.16 6.79 48.00
N ILE A 99 14.15 7.66 47.90
CA ILE A 99 13.84 8.69 48.92
C ILE A 99 12.62 8.30 49.77
N VAL A 100 11.70 7.48 49.23
CA VAL A 100 10.47 7.07 49.91
C VAL A 100 10.55 5.62 50.38
N THR A 101 9.67 5.24 51.31
CA THR A 101 9.54 3.83 51.71
C THR A 101 8.79 3.02 50.65
N GLU A 102 9.04 1.70 50.61
CA GLU A 102 8.44 0.79 49.63
C GLU A 102 6.90 0.90 49.56
N ASN A 103 6.23 1.00 50.71
CA ASN A 103 4.77 1.18 50.77
C ASN A 103 4.31 2.50 50.11
N ILE A 104 5.05 3.59 50.30
CA ILE A 104 4.74 4.87 49.66
C ILE A 104 4.98 4.76 48.15
N TYR A 105 6.08 4.13 47.74
CA TYR A 105 6.38 3.89 46.33
C TYR A 105 5.28 3.07 45.65
N HIS A 106 4.85 1.97 46.27
CA HIS A 106 3.77 1.12 45.78
C HIS A 106 2.43 1.83 45.66
N LYS A 107 2.13 2.79 46.54
CA LYS A 107 0.94 3.65 46.41
C LYS A 107 1.02 4.56 45.19
N ILE A 108 2.19 5.16 44.93
CA ILE A 108 2.41 6.04 43.77
C ILE A 108 2.21 5.24 42.47
N ILE A 109 2.89 4.11 42.32
CA ILE A 109 2.78 3.31 41.09
C ILE A 109 1.37 2.75 40.90
N ASN A 110 0.65 2.40 41.97
CA ASN A 110 -0.74 1.97 41.87
C ASN A 110 -1.69 3.09 41.42
N GLN A 111 -1.49 4.32 41.90
CA GLN A 111 -2.28 5.47 41.45
C GLN A 111 -2.06 5.74 39.96
N ILE A 112 -0.81 5.68 39.50
CA ILE A 112 -0.46 5.91 38.09
C ILE A 112 -1.03 4.79 37.22
N ASP A 113 -0.79 3.53 37.57
CA ASP A 113 -1.28 2.35 36.82
C ASP A 113 -2.82 2.26 36.78
N SER A 114 -3.53 2.77 37.80
CA SER A 114 -5.00 2.85 37.77
C SER A 114 -5.55 3.85 36.75
N ARG A 115 -4.76 4.86 36.38
CA ARG A 115 -5.15 5.91 35.44
C ARG A 115 -4.62 5.67 34.04
N VAL A 116 -3.55 4.90 33.90
CA VAL A 116 -2.90 4.64 32.63
C VAL A 116 -2.54 3.16 32.50
N ASP A 117 -3.35 2.43 31.73
CA ASP A 117 -3.09 1.02 31.42
C ASP A 117 -2.09 0.92 30.25
N SER A 118 -0.81 1.07 30.57
CA SER A 118 0.28 0.98 29.59
C SER A 118 1.42 0.11 30.09
N PRO A 119 1.76 -1.00 29.40
CA PRO A 119 2.92 -1.83 29.73
C PRO A 119 4.24 -1.04 29.76
N LYS A 120 4.43 -0.06 28.86
CA LYS A 120 5.64 0.77 28.83
C LYS A 120 5.77 1.64 30.08
N ILE A 121 4.67 2.18 30.60
CA ILE A 121 4.69 2.98 31.84
C ILE A 121 4.97 2.09 33.05
N ARG A 122 4.42 0.87 33.07
CA ARG A 122 4.75 -0.13 34.09
C ARG A 122 6.24 -0.48 34.08
N GLU A 123 6.83 -0.67 32.91
CA GLU A 123 8.27 -0.89 32.75
C GLU A 123 9.10 0.27 33.32
N MET A 124 8.73 1.52 33.02
CA MET A 124 9.41 2.69 33.60
C MET A 124 9.34 2.74 35.13
N MET A 125 8.22 2.30 35.72
CA MET A 125 7.99 2.27 37.17
C MET A 125 8.58 1.03 37.87
N THR A 126 9.05 0.03 37.12
CA THR A 126 9.64 -1.19 37.69
C THR A 126 11.13 -0.97 37.91
N ILE A 127 11.54 -0.75 39.17
CA ILE A 127 12.94 -0.49 39.50
C ILE A 127 13.63 -1.76 40.01
N ASP A 128 12.90 -2.62 40.69
CA ASP A 128 13.38 -3.92 41.17
C ASP A 128 12.29 -5.00 41.16
N LYS A 129 12.65 -6.18 41.69
CA LYS A 129 11.79 -7.37 41.73
C LYS A 129 10.52 -7.18 42.57
N SER A 130 10.52 -6.30 43.56
CA SER A 130 9.35 -6.05 44.41
C SER A 130 8.24 -5.36 43.61
N ASP A 131 8.61 -4.40 42.76
CA ASP A 131 7.70 -3.70 41.86
C ASP A 131 7.16 -4.64 40.77
N GLU A 132 8.04 -5.49 40.22
CA GLU A 132 7.69 -6.51 39.23
C GLU A 132 6.65 -7.50 39.79
N GLU A 133 6.85 -7.98 41.01
CA GLU A 133 5.90 -8.85 41.69
C GLU A 133 4.55 -8.17 41.97
N LEU A 134 4.55 -6.87 42.28
CA LEU A 134 3.33 -6.11 42.47
C LEU A 134 2.51 -6.08 41.17
N PHE A 135 3.13 -5.75 40.03
CA PHE A 135 2.45 -5.74 38.74
C PHE A 135 1.99 -7.14 38.32
N ARG A 136 2.83 -8.16 38.51
CA ARG A 136 2.47 -9.56 38.20
C ARG A 136 1.22 -9.98 38.98
N LYS A 137 1.19 -9.79 40.30
CA LYS A 137 0.02 -10.14 41.14
C LYS A 137 -1.24 -9.37 40.76
N LYS A 138 -1.09 -8.12 40.30
CA LYS A 138 -2.22 -7.26 39.92
C LYS A 138 -2.82 -7.65 38.57
N HIS A 139 -2.00 -8.11 37.63
CA HIS A 139 -2.41 -8.43 36.26
C HIS A 139 -2.60 -9.94 36.00
N GLU A 140 -2.03 -10.86 36.80
CA GLU A 140 -2.37 -12.31 36.78
C GLU A 140 -3.86 -12.56 37.03
N LYS A 141 -4.50 -11.74 37.87
CA LYS A 141 -5.94 -11.83 38.15
C LYS A 141 -6.84 -11.40 36.97
N LYS A 142 -6.30 -10.74 35.95
CA LYS A 142 -7.06 -10.33 34.76
C LYS A 142 -7.00 -11.35 33.62
N GLU A 143 -5.98 -12.22 33.57
CA GLU A 143 -5.79 -13.20 32.48
C GLU A 143 -6.47 -14.56 32.74
N SER A 144 -7.04 -14.79 33.93
CA SER A 144 -7.60 -16.09 34.34
C SER A 144 -9.05 -16.38 33.90
N GLU A 145 -9.66 -15.54 33.05
CA GLU A 145 -11.03 -15.74 32.55
C GLU A 145 -11.09 -15.67 31.01
N ILE A 146 -10.43 -16.60 30.33
CA ILE A 146 -10.83 -17.00 28.98
C ILE A 146 -11.08 -18.51 28.99
N GLU A 147 -12.29 -18.90 29.37
CA GLU A 147 -12.82 -20.24 29.11
C GLU A 147 -13.12 -20.36 27.61
N PHE A 148 -12.23 -20.96 26.83
CA PHE A 148 -12.57 -21.38 25.48
C PHE A 148 -13.49 -22.60 25.53
N LYS A 149 -14.81 -22.37 25.58
CA LYS A 149 -15.78 -23.40 25.19
C LYS A 149 -15.59 -23.69 23.71
N ARG A 150 -14.93 -24.82 23.42
CA ARG A 150 -14.80 -25.35 22.06
C ARG A 150 -16.12 -26.00 21.65
N ASP A 151 -17.08 -25.20 21.19
CA ASP A 151 -18.18 -25.71 20.38
C ASP A 151 -17.66 -25.86 18.94
N ARG A 152 -17.01 -26.99 18.65
CA ARG A 152 -16.80 -27.44 17.27
C ARG A 152 -17.97 -28.30 16.86
N ASP A 153 -18.98 -27.68 16.28
CA ASP A 153 -19.81 -28.35 15.29
C ASP A 153 -19.97 -27.39 14.12
N ASN A 154 -19.39 -27.76 12.98
CA ASN A 154 -19.82 -27.36 11.64
C ASN A 154 -18.90 -28.04 10.64
N GLY A 155 -19.41 -29.16 10.14
CA GLY A 155 -18.83 -29.90 9.03
C GLY A 155 -18.77 -29.05 7.77
N PHE A 156 -17.67 -29.24 7.05
CA PHE A 156 -17.63 -29.10 5.61
C PHE A 156 -17.04 -30.40 5.07
N THR A 157 -17.90 -31.22 4.50
CA THR A 157 -17.52 -32.38 3.69
C THR A 157 -17.02 -31.86 2.34
N LEU A 158 -15.85 -32.33 1.92
CA LEU A 158 -15.25 -32.13 0.60
C LEU A 158 -16.08 -32.77 -0.52
#